data_AF-A0AA91Z313-F1
#
_entry.id   AF-A0AA91Z313-F1
#
_cell.length_a   1.000
_cell.length_b   1.000
_cell.length_c   1.000
_cell.angle_alpha   90.00
_cell.angle_beta   90.00
_cell.angle_gamma   90.00
#
_symmetry.space_group_name_H-M   'P 1'
#
loop_
_entity.id
_entity.type
_entity.pdbx_description
1 polymer ?
#
loop_
_entity_poly.entity_id
_entity_poly.type
_entity_poly.pdbx_seq_one_letter_code
_entity_poly.pdbx_strand_id
1 'polypeptide(L)'
;MKDYSNYHNINTNDKIHRDGMTLLEHSLNGFESYEAFVDSYPTPIRVLIYQKYDSDSETKRVIGHIADIERGNILNINKQDWLVVTIPEDNKIYRKADMKICNSFFPAITDKTKVLMRDDQGNVIRDKFGDPVYQWVGGEEFLVPCIVESSIKDREKNSQLNLPDGRIVITMKYQPISNVKDNSEFMMYDNTYKIVNVDKTKVINEVGLMTITADIIPSEVTS
;
A
#
# COMPACT_ATOMS: atom_id res chain seq x y z
N MET A 1 13.01 2.44 -32.74
CA MET A 1 13.83 1.30 -32.27
C MET A 1 15.28 1.62 -32.61
N LYS A 2 16.23 1.60 -31.66
CA LYS A 2 17.65 1.83 -31.97
C LYS A 2 18.14 0.71 -32.90
N ASP A 3 18.85 1.07 -33.97
CA ASP A 3 19.44 0.10 -34.90
C ASP A 3 20.70 -0.50 -34.26
N TYR A 4 20.69 -1.83 -34.08
CA TYR A 4 21.80 -2.59 -33.51
C TYR A 4 22.51 -3.46 -34.57
N SER A 5 22.29 -3.20 -35.85
CA SER A 5 22.98 -3.85 -36.98
C SER A 5 24.50 -3.83 -36.84
N ASN A 6 25.06 -2.79 -36.19
CA ASN A 6 26.48 -2.63 -35.87
C ASN A 6 26.81 -2.86 -34.39
N TYR A 7 26.23 -3.88 -33.76
CA TYR A 7 26.41 -4.20 -32.32
C TYR A 7 27.87 -4.21 -31.86
N HIS A 8 28.82 -4.60 -32.72
CA HIS A 8 30.25 -4.61 -32.38
C HIS A 8 30.82 -3.20 -32.11
N ASN A 9 30.29 -2.17 -32.75
CA ASN A 9 30.79 -0.78 -32.69
C ASN A 9 30.08 0.10 -31.65
N ILE A 10 29.13 -0.45 -30.91
CA ILE A 10 28.40 0.27 -29.85
C ILE A 10 29.25 0.26 -28.56
N ASN A 11 29.09 1.25 -27.69
CA ASN A 11 29.78 1.25 -26.39
C ASN A 11 29.27 0.12 -25.47
N THR A 12 30.09 -0.30 -24.51
CA THR A 12 29.78 -1.43 -23.62
C THR A 12 28.50 -1.23 -22.80
N ASN A 13 28.23 -0.01 -22.33
CA ASN A 13 27.07 0.28 -21.48
C ASN A 13 25.75 0.12 -22.24
N ASP A 14 25.68 0.60 -23.48
CA ASP A 14 24.52 0.45 -24.36
C ASP A 14 24.26 -1.02 -24.72
N LYS A 15 25.33 -1.83 -24.86
CA LYS A 15 25.20 -3.29 -25.05
C LYS A 15 24.61 -3.95 -23.81
N ILE A 16 25.20 -3.71 -22.63
CA ILE A 16 24.72 -4.26 -21.36
C ILE A 16 23.26 -3.90 -21.12
N HIS A 17 22.89 -2.64 -21.34
CA HIS A 17 21.52 -2.19 -21.17
C HIS A 17 20.56 -2.89 -22.13
N ARG A 18 20.89 -2.97 -23.43
CA ARG A 18 20.05 -3.64 -24.43
C ARG A 18 19.86 -5.11 -24.10
N ASP A 19 20.95 -5.83 -23.83
CA ASP A 19 20.91 -7.27 -23.59
C ASP A 19 20.20 -7.56 -22.27
N GLY A 20 20.46 -6.75 -21.24
CA GLY A 20 19.77 -6.81 -19.96
C GLY A 20 18.27 -6.59 -20.08
N MET A 21 17.84 -5.57 -20.83
CA MET A 21 16.42 -5.34 -21.12
C MET A 21 15.81 -6.51 -21.89
N THR A 22 16.52 -7.05 -22.89
CA THR A 22 16.02 -8.20 -23.67
C THR A 22 15.83 -9.43 -22.79
N LEU A 23 16.77 -9.72 -21.89
CA LEU A 23 16.68 -10.80 -20.91
C LEU A 23 15.51 -10.59 -19.95
N LEU A 24 15.32 -9.36 -19.46
CA LEU A 24 14.18 -9.02 -18.61
C LEU A 24 12.87 -9.28 -19.34
N GLU A 25 12.70 -8.76 -20.56
CA GLU A 25 11.49 -8.96 -21.37
C GLU A 25 11.17 -10.43 -21.60
N HIS A 26 12.17 -11.24 -21.95
CA HIS A 26 11.99 -12.67 -22.13
C HIS A 26 11.61 -13.38 -20.83
N SER A 27 12.13 -12.92 -19.70
CA SER A 27 11.79 -13.48 -18.39
C SER A 27 10.35 -13.12 -18.00
N LEU A 28 9.98 -11.85 -18.14
CA LEU A 28 8.64 -11.34 -17.81
C LEU A 28 7.55 -11.88 -18.72
N ASN A 29 7.86 -12.22 -19.97
CA ASN A 29 6.91 -12.83 -20.89
C ASN A 29 7.03 -14.36 -20.96
N GLY A 30 7.92 -14.95 -20.16
CA GLY A 30 8.22 -16.38 -20.12
C GLY A 30 7.39 -17.16 -19.11
N PHE A 31 7.83 -18.39 -18.83
CA PHE A 31 7.05 -19.42 -18.13
C PHE A 31 6.77 -19.12 -16.64
N GLU A 32 7.69 -18.50 -15.92
CA GLU A 32 7.55 -18.23 -14.47
C GLU A 32 7.03 -16.82 -14.16
N SER A 33 6.39 -16.17 -15.15
CA SER A 33 5.82 -14.83 -14.99
C SER A 33 4.45 -14.87 -14.33
N TYR A 34 4.16 -13.84 -13.54
CA TYR A 34 2.87 -13.60 -12.92
C TYR A 34 2.26 -12.31 -13.47
N GLU A 35 0.96 -12.31 -13.67
CA GLU A 35 0.20 -11.07 -13.85
C GLU A 35 -0.09 -10.46 -12.49
N ALA A 36 0.29 -9.20 -12.33
CA ALA A 36 0.02 -8.41 -11.13
C ALA A 36 -0.82 -7.19 -11.49
N PHE A 37 -1.93 -6.99 -10.79
CA PHE A 37 -2.69 -5.76 -10.90
C PHE A 37 -2.18 -4.77 -9.84
N VAL A 38 -1.73 -3.61 -10.30
CA VAL A 38 -1.25 -2.53 -9.43
C VAL A 38 -2.35 -1.48 -9.36
N ASP A 39 -2.64 -0.96 -8.16
CA ASP A 39 -3.68 0.08 -7.97
C ASP A 39 -3.56 1.28 -8.93
N SER A 40 -2.34 1.58 -9.38
CA SER A 40 -2.03 2.73 -10.22
C SER A 40 -2.21 2.48 -11.73
N TYR A 41 -2.45 1.23 -12.16
CA TYR A 41 -2.49 0.86 -13.57
C TYR A 41 -3.82 0.22 -13.97
N PRO A 42 -4.39 0.61 -15.13
CA PRO A 42 -5.63 0.00 -15.64
C PRO A 42 -5.41 -1.39 -16.25
N THR A 43 -4.15 -1.75 -16.52
CA THR A 43 -3.76 -3.03 -17.12
C THR A 43 -2.80 -3.77 -16.20
N PRO A 44 -2.87 -5.12 -16.13
CA PRO A 44 -1.91 -5.88 -15.35
C PRO A 44 -0.50 -5.71 -15.91
N ILE A 45 0.48 -5.69 -15.02
CA ILE A 45 1.90 -5.77 -15.34
C ILE A 45 2.35 -7.22 -15.22
N ARG A 46 3.48 -7.54 -15.85
CA ARG A 46 4.13 -8.85 -15.67
C ARG A 46 5.27 -8.71 -14.70
N VAL A 47 5.37 -9.63 -13.75
CA VAL A 47 6.42 -9.66 -12.72
C VAL A 47 6.96 -11.07 -12.52
N LEU A 48 8.19 -11.17 -12.03
CA LEU A 48 8.74 -12.42 -11.51
C LEU A 48 8.62 -12.42 -10.00
N ILE A 49 8.26 -13.58 -9.44
CA ILE A 49 8.12 -13.75 -8.01
C ILE A 49 8.98 -14.91 -7.55
N TYR A 50 9.85 -14.63 -6.59
CA TYR A 50 10.69 -15.62 -5.95
C TYR A 50 10.33 -15.71 -4.48
N GLN A 51 10.28 -16.92 -3.94
CA GLN A 51 10.19 -17.10 -2.49
C GLN A 51 11.44 -16.54 -1.83
N LYS A 52 11.25 -15.81 -0.73
CA LYS A 52 12.36 -15.56 0.19
C LYS A 52 12.56 -16.83 1.02
N TYR A 53 13.75 -17.04 1.58
CA TYR A 53 13.93 -18.07 2.61
C TYR A 53 13.17 -17.67 3.87
N ASP A 54 11.85 -17.80 3.86
CA ASP A 54 10.97 -17.75 5.02
C ASP A 54 10.19 -19.06 5.13
N SER A 55 9.97 -19.54 6.35
CA SER A 55 9.22 -20.78 6.59
C SER A 55 7.75 -20.63 6.22
N ASP A 56 7.22 -19.40 6.33
CA ASP A 56 5.79 -19.13 6.34
C ASP A 56 5.29 -18.58 4.99
N SER A 57 6.20 -18.32 4.02
CA SER A 57 5.87 -17.79 2.69
C SER A 57 5.10 -16.46 2.68
N GLU A 58 5.13 -15.72 3.80
CA GLU A 58 4.48 -14.42 3.96
C GLU A 58 5.25 -13.28 3.27
N THR A 59 6.53 -13.50 2.97
CA THR A 59 7.41 -12.56 2.27
C THR A 59 7.91 -13.15 0.97
N LYS A 60 7.72 -12.42 -0.12
CA LYS A 60 8.23 -12.80 -1.45
C LYS A 60 9.06 -11.68 -2.03
N ARG A 61 9.97 -12.02 -2.94
CA ARG A 61 10.69 -11.06 -3.75
C ARG A 61 9.97 -10.88 -5.08
N VAL A 62 9.72 -9.63 -5.45
CA VAL A 62 9.17 -9.26 -6.75
C VAL A 62 10.26 -8.62 -7.60
N ILE A 63 10.28 -8.93 -8.90
CA ILE A 63 11.11 -8.29 -9.92
C ILE A 63 10.21 -7.83 -11.07
N GLY A 64 10.39 -6.60 -11.52
CA GLY A 64 9.64 -6.02 -12.63
C GLY A 64 10.38 -4.84 -13.27
N HIS A 65 9.72 -4.15 -14.21
CA HIS A 65 10.28 -2.92 -14.75
C HIS A 65 10.45 -1.86 -13.66
N ILE A 66 11.39 -0.95 -13.90
CA ILE A 66 11.71 0.15 -12.98
C ILE A 66 10.46 0.99 -12.64
N ALA A 67 9.60 1.25 -13.61
CA ALA A 67 8.39 2.07 -13.41
C ALA A 67 7.26 1.33 -12.66
N ASP A 68 7.36 0.02 -12.50
CA ASP A 68 6.26 -0.82 -12.06
C ASP A 68 6.34 -1.18 -10.58
N ILE A 69 7.55 -1.11 -10.01
CA ILE A 69 7.83 -1.54 -8.64
C ILE A 69 8.29 -0.34 -7.82
N GLU A 70 7.38 0.14 -6.96
CA GLU A 70 7.62 1.18 -5.97
C GLU A 70 7.25 0.71 -4.57
N ARG A 71 7.90 1.30 -3.56
CA ARG A 71 7.56 1.02 -2.17
C ARG A 71 6.12 1.45 -1.88
N GLY A 72 5.36 0.58 -1.22
CA GLY A 72 3.97 0.83 -0.90
C GLY A 72 2.99 0.48 -2.02
N ASN A 73 3.45 0.00 -3.18
CA ASN A 73 2.53 -0.59 -4.15
C ASN A 73 1.83 -1.80 -3.53
N ILE A 74 0.53 -1.93 -3.84
CA ILE A 74 -0.22 -3.16 -3.67
C ILE A 74 -0.22 -3.87 -5.01
N LEU A 75 0.21 -5.13 -5.00
CA LEU A 75 0.17 -6.04 -6.14
C LEU A 75 -0.87 -7.11 -5.87
N ASN A 76 -1.97 -7.09 -6.62
CA ASN A 76 -2.93 -8.19 -6.58
C ASN A 76 -2.44 -9.31 -7.49
N ILE A 77 -2.09 -10.43 -6.90
CA ILE A 77 -1.50 -11.60 -7.57
C ILE A 77 -2.27 -12.82 -7.12
N ASN A 78 -2.88 -13.55 -8.04
CA ASN A 78 -3.72 -14.71 -7.73
C ASN A 78 -4.80 -14.44 -6.67
N LYS A 79 -5.45 -13.26 -6.74
CA LYS A 79 -6.46 -12.78 -5.79
C LYS A 79 -5.95 -12.53 -4.37
N GLN A 80 -4.65 -12.38 -4.19
CA GLN A 80 -4.03 -11.99 -2.93
C GLN A 80 -3.38 -10.63 -3.10
N ASP A 81 -3.58 -9.74 -2.14
CA ASP A 81 -2.94 -8.43 -2.11
C ASP A 81 -1.56 -8.56 -1.45
N TRP A 82 -0.53 -8.07 -2.12
CA TRP A 82 0.85 -8.05 -1.64
C TRP A 82 1.36 -6.62 -1.56
N LEU A 83 1.79 -6.18 -0.38
CA LEU A 83 2.34 -4.85 -0.15
C LEU A 83 3.86 -4.86 -0.33
N VAL A 84 4.39 -4.01 -1.22
CA VAL A 84 5.85 -3.83 -1.38
C VAL A 84 6.41 -3.08 -0.18
N VAL A 85 7.20 -3.77 0.66
CA VAL A 85 7.60 -3.25 1.98
C VAL A 85 9.01 -2.64 2.03
N THR A 86 9.91 -3.08 1.15
CA THR A 86 11.28 -2.54 1.07
C THR A 86 11.39 -1.43 0.04
N ILE A 87 12.44 -0.60 0.18
CA ILE A 87 12.86 0.29 -0.90
C ILE A 87 13.32 -0.60 -2.07
N PRO A 88 12.80 -0.42 -3.29
CA PRO A 88 13.25 -1.19 -4.44
C PRO A 88 14.73 -0.95 -4.74
N GLU A 89 15.47 -2.03 -4.98
CA GLU A 89 16.84 -1.95 -5.50
C GLU A 89 16.77 -1.81 -7.02
N ASP A 90 17.34 -0.72 -7.53
CA ASP A 90 17.38 -0.38 -8.95
C ASP A 90 18.77 -0.68 -9.52
N ASN A 91 18.84 -1.57 -10.52
CA ASN A 91 20.08 -1.91 -11.20
C ASN A 91 20.21 -1.31 -12.61
N LYS A 92 19.36 -0.32 -12.93
CA LYS A 92 19.22 0.36 -14.24
C LYS A 92 18.58 -0.48 -15.35
N ILE A 93 18.20 -1.73 -15.09
CA ILE A 93 17.47 -2.60 -16.03
C ILE A 93 16.11 -2.96 -15.44
N TYR A 94 16.10 -3.40 -14.18
CA TYR A 94 14.91 -3.79 -13.45
C TYR A 94 14.96 -3.29 -12.02
N ARG A 95 13.83 -3.39 -11.33
CA ARG A 95 13.76 -3.25 -9.88
C ARG A 95 13.40 -4.56 -9.22
N LYS A 96 13.95 -4.75 -8.03
CA LYS A 96 13.55 -5.84 -7.14
C LYS A 96 13.25 -5.31 -5.75
N ALA A 97 12.23 -5.86 -5.11
CA ALA A 97 11.83 -5.50 -3.76
C ALA A 97 11.26 -6.72 -3.05
N ASP A 98 11.21 -6.68 -1.73
CA ASP A 98 10.45 -7.64 -0.94
C ASP A 98 9.03 -7.09 -0.73
N MET A 99 8.05 -7.96 -0.91
CA MET A 99 6.64 -7.72 -0.66
C MET A 99 6.13 -8.70 0.41
N LYS A 100 5.15 -8.26 1.19
CA LYS A 100 4.49 -9.06 2.21
C LYS A 100 3.01 -9.21 1.90
N ILE A 101 2.43 -10.37 2.19
CA ILE A 101 1.00 -10.61 1.99
C ILE A 101 0.17 -9.72 2.93
N CYS A 102 -0.87 -9.08 2.40
CA CYS A 102 -1.88 -8.39 3.18
C CYS A 102 -2.82 -9.44 3.80
N ASN A 103 -2.94 -9.40 5.13
CA ASN A 103 -3.78 -10.34 5.89
C ASN A 103 -5.08 -9.71 6.39
N SER A 104 -5.32 -8.43 6.08
CA SER A 104 -6.50 -7.69 6.50
C SER A 104 -6.76 -6.46 5.64
N PHE A 105 -7.83 -5.75 5.98
CA PHE A 105 -8.22 -4.48 5.36
C PHE A 105 -8.49 -3.43 6.45
N PHE A 106 -7.88 -2.26 6.31
CA PHE A 106 -8.13 -1.13 7.19
C PHE A 106 -9.39 -0.35 6.71
N PRO A 107 -10.35 -0.03 7.60
CA PRO A 107 -11.53 0.75 7.26
C PRO A 107 -11.20 2.24 7.20
N ALA A 108 -10.80 2.71 6.04
CA ALA A 108 -10.47 4.11 5.78
C ALA A 108 -11.73 4.93 5.46
N ILE A 109 -11.72 6.21 5.82
CA ILE A 109 -12.85 7.12 5.58
C ILE A 109 -12.41 8.27 4.67
N THR A 110 -13.19 8.51 3.61
CA THR A 110 -12.99 9.65 2.70
C THR A 110 -13.22 10.98 3.40
N ASP A 111 -12.46 12.01 3.02
CA ASP A 111 -12.66 13.36 3.54
C ASP A 111 -14.05 13.90 3.19
N LYS A 112 -14.67 14.61 4.14
CA LYS A 112 -15.89 15.38 3.87
C LYS A 112 -15.51 16.68 3.19
N THR A 113 -16.00 16.88 1.97
CA THR A 113 -15.80 18.12 1.21
C THR A 113 -17.13 18.86 1.05
N LYS A 114 -17.05 20.18 1.14
CA LYS A 114 -18.20 21.07 0.93
C LYS A 114 -18.28 21.39 -0.55
N VAL A 115 -19.30 20.87 -1.23
CA VAL A 115 -19.53 21.12 -2.66
C VAL A 115 -20.75 22.01 -2.86
N LEU A 116 -20.69 22.83 -3.90
CA LEU A 116 -21.78 23.69 -4.30
C LEU A 116 -22.90 22.84 -4.91
N MET A 117 -24.13 22.97 -4.40
CA MET A 117 -25.26 22.23 -4.95
C MET A 117 -25.64 22.77 -6.33
N ARG A 118 -25.94 21.85 -7.25
CA ARG A 118 -26.41 22.17 -8.60
C ARG A 118 -27.70 21.41 -8.90
N ASP A 119 -28.59 22.02 -9.69
CA ASP A 119 -29.77 21.34 -10.23
C ASP A 119 -29.40 20.39 -11.39
N ASP A 120 -30.39 19.66 -11.91
CA ASP A 120 -30.22 18.69 -13.01
C ASP A 120 -29.70 19.32 -14.32
N GLN A 121 -29.68 20.66 -14.41
CA GLN A 121 -29.22 21.43 -15.56
C GLN A 121 -27.83 22.06 -15.30
N GLY A 122 -27.24 21.81 -14.12
CA GLY A 122 -25.93 22.30 -13.72
C GLY A 122 -25.92 23.71 -13.11
N ASN A 123 -27.08 24.34 -12.88
CA ASN A 123 -27.15 25.68 -12.28
C ASN A 123 -27.03 25.61 -10.76
N VAL A 124 -26.44 26.65 -10.15
CA VAL A 124 -26.23 26.73 -8.70
C VAL A 124 -27.56 26.87 -7.98
N ILE A 125 -27.84 25.95 -7.04
CA ILE A 125 -29.00 26.06 -6.15
C ILE A 125 -28.75 27.19 -5.15
N ARG A 126 -29.71 28.10 -5.04
CA ARG A 126 -29.68 29.25 -4.12
C ARG A 126 -30.81 29.14 -3.11
N ASP A 127 -30.57 29.65 -1.90
CA ASP A 127 -31.58 29.68 -0.85
C ASP A 127 -32.60 30.82 -1.08
N LYS A 128 -33.53 30.98 -0.14
CA LYS A 128 -34.58 32.02 -0.19
C LYS A 128 -34.05 33.45 -0.13
N PHE A 129 -32.77 33.65 0.20
CA PHE A 129 -32.10 34.95 0.26
C PHE A 129 -31.17 35.18 -0.94
N GLY A 130 -31.04 34.19 -1.84
CA GLY A 130 -30.18 34.25 -3.02
C GLY A 130 -28.76 33.76 -2.77
N ASP A 131 -28.46 33.25 -1.57
CA ASP A 131 -27.14 32.74 -1.22
C ASP A 131 -26.94 31.31 -1.77
N PRO A 132 -25.73 30.96 -2.26
CA PRO A 132 -25.49 29.62 -2.79
C PRO A 132 -25.58 28.53 -1.70
N VAL A 133 -26.28 27.44 -2.00
CA VAL A 133 -26.44 26.29 -1.11
C VAL A 133 -25.31 25.30 -1.32
N TYR A 134 -24.78 24.77 -0.22
CA TYR A 134 -23.72 23.78 -0.23
C TYR A 134 -24.17 22.50 0.46
N GLN A 135 -23.63 21.37 0.00
CA GLN A 135 -23.77 20.07 0.65
C GLN A 135 -22.41 19.52 1.05
N TRP A 136 -22.40 18.71 2.11
CA TRP A 136 -21.22 17.92 2.48
C TRP A 136 -21.30 16.58 1.77
N VAL A 137 -20.24 16.23 1.02
CA VAL A 137 -20.12 14.94 0.32
C VAL A 137 -18.85 14.26 0.82
N GLY A 138 -18.86 12.93 0.90
CA GLY A 138 -17.78 12.12 1.47
C GLY A 138 -18.09 11.62 2.89
N GLY A 139 -17.10 11.04 3.55
CA GLY A 139 -17.29 10.26 4.78
C GLY A 139 -17.70 8.81 4.51
N GLU A 140 -17.58 8.36 3.27
CA GLU A 140 -17.76 6.97 2.88
C GLU A 140 -16.57 6.14 3.34
N GLU A 141 -16.85 4.94 3.85
CA GLU A 141 -15.86 3.95 4.23
C GLU A 141 -15.37 3.19 3.00
N PHE A 142 -14.06 2.96 2.92
CA PHE A 142 -13.42 2.11 1.92
C PHE A 142 -12.33 1.25 2.57
N LEU A 143 -12.11 0.08 2.00
CA LEU A 143 -11.18 -0.90 2.53
C LEU A 143 -9.79 -0.75 1.91
N VAL A 144 -8.76 -0.68 2.76
CA VAL A 144 -7.36 -0.55 2.33
C VAL A 144 -6.60 -1.82 2.69
N PRO A 145 -6.06 -2.58 1.71
CA PRO A 145 -5.24 -3.76 1.99
C PRO A 145 -4.08 -3.42 2.93
N CYS A 146 -3.92 -4.21 4.00
CA CYS A 146 -2.91 -3.94 5.02
C CYS A 146 -2.35 -5.23 5.64
N ILE A 147 -1.21 -5.07 6.30
CA ILE A 147 -0.56 -6.09 7.12
C ILE A 147 -0.84 -5.74 8.57
N VAL A 148 -1.45 -6.65 9.32
CA VAL A 148 -1.72 -6.50 10.75
C VAL A 148 -0.91 -7.51 11.54
N GLU A 149 -0.14 -7.00 12.50
CA GLU A 149 0.69 -7.77 13.42
C GLU A 149 0.26 -7.45 14.86
N SER A 150 0.01 -8.47 15.70
CA SER A 150 -0.22 -8.27 17.13
C SER A 150 1.11 -8.05 17.85
N SER A 151 1.24 -7.02 18.68
CA SER A 151 2.48 -6.79 19.44
C SER A 151 2.55 -7.61 20.73
N ILE A 152 2.14 -8.88 20.70
CA ILE A 152 2.36 -9.80 21.81
C ILE A 152 3.79 -10.31 21.67
N LYS A 153 4.76 -9.53 22.17
CA LYS A 153 6.08 -10.08 22.44
C LYS A 153 5.93 -10.94 23.69
N ASP A 154 6.22 -12.23 23.57
CA ASP A 154 6.26 -13.18 24.67
C ASP A 154 6.95 -12.56 25.89
N ARG A 155 6.22 -12.53 27.01
CA ARG A 155 6.70 -12.02 28.29
C ARG A 155 7.85 -12.90 28.79
N GLU A 156 9.08 -12.41 28.69
CA GLU A 156 10.09 -12.80 29.67
C GLU A 156 9.61 -12.31 31.05
N LYS A 157 9.40 -13.29 31.94
CA LYS A 157 9.13 -13.10 33.38
C LYS A 157 10.26 -12.24 33.99
N ASN A 158 10.06 -10.93 34.14
CA ASN A 158 10.56 -10.08 35.24
C ASN A 158 10.68 -8.59 34.86
N SER A 159 9.59 -7.94 34.40
CA SER A 159 9.51 -6.48 34.57
C SER A 159 8.07 -6.03 34.78
N GLN A 160 7.88 -5.25 35.86
CA GLN A 160 6.68 -4.45 36.13
C GLN A 160 6.59 -3.34 35.07
N LEU A 161 6.02 -3.67 33.92
CA LEU A 161 5.44 -2.71 32.99
C LEU A 161 4.23 -3.40 32.37
N ASN A 162 3.03 -2.91 32.73
CA ASN A 162 1.78 -3.35 32.12
C ASN A 162 1.78 -2.88 30.66
N LEU A 163 2.32 -3.71 29.76
CA LEU A 163 2.06 -3.55 28.33
C LEU A 163 0.57 -3.87 28.11
N PRO A 164 -0.18 -3.02 27.37
CA PRO A 164 -1.58 -3.28 27.11
C PRO A 164 -1.72 -4.56 26.29
N ASP A 165 -2.44 -5.54 26.84
CA ASP A 165 -2.94 -6.68 26.06
C ASP A 165 -3.82 -6.13 24.93
N GLY A 166 -3.63 -6.63 23.70
CA GLY A 166 -4.46 -6.24 22.54
C GLY A 166 -3.98 -5.03 21.73
N ARG A 167 -2.68 -4.71 21.74
CA ARG A 167 -2.10 -3.76 20.77
C ARG A 167 -1.88 -4.41 19.40
N ILE A 168 -2.25 -3.69 18.35
CA ILE A 168 -2.00 -4.06 16.96
C ILE A 168 -1.13 -3.02 16.24
N VAL A 169 -0.35 -3.50 15.29
CA VAL A 169 0.46 -2.71 14.37
C VAL A 169 -0.03 -2.97 12.96
N ILE A 170 -0.48 -1.92 12.27
CA ILE A 170 -1.04 -1.98 10.92
C ILE A 170 -0.06 -1.29 9.99
N THR A 171 0.44 -2.00 8.97
CA THR A 171 1.29 -1.43 7.92
C THR A 171 0.52 -1.45 6.60
N MET A 172 0.44 -0.29 5.94
CA MET A 172 -0.22 -0.15 4.64
C MET A 172 0.50 0.89 3.77
N LYS A 173 0.09 0.95 2.49
CA LYS A 173 0.47 2.03 1.58
C LYS A 173 0.17 3.38 2.21
N TYR A 174 1.12 4.30 2.12
CA TYR A 174 0.85 5.67 2.52
C TYR A 174 -0.16 6.31 1.54
N GLN A 175 -1.21 6.86 2.13
CA GLN A 175 -2.16 7.71 1.46
C GLN A 175 -2.81 8.63 2.51
N PRO A 176 -3.19 9.86 2.15
CA PRO A 176 -3.92 10.73 3.06
C PRO A 176 -5.30 10.12 3.37
N ILE A 177 -5.55 9.84 4.65
CA ILE A 177 -6.81 9.28 5.14
C ILE A 177 -7.29 10.08 6.35
N SER A 178 -8.55 10.52 6.32
CA SER A 178 -9.14 11.43 7.29
C SER A 178 -9.21 10.88 8.72
N ASN A 179 -9.47 9.58 8.86
CA ASN A 179 -9.59 8.86 10.13
C ASN A 179 -8.27 8.25 10.61
N VAL A 180 -7.14 8.54 9.95
CA VAL A 180 -5.79 8.11 10.37
C VAL A 180 -5.06 9.28 11.02
N LYS A 181 -5.35 9.49 12.30
CA LYS A 181 -4.68 10.48 13.17
C LYS A 181 -4.76 10.03 14.62
N ASP A 182 -3.82 10.49 15.44
CA ASP A 182 -3.75 10.15 16.86
C ASP A 182 -5.08 10.36 17.57
N ASN A 183 -5.41 9.44 18.47
CA ASN A 183 -6.67 9.34 19.20
C ASN A 183 -7.92 9.02 18.36
N SER A 184 -7.82 8.82 17.04
CA SER A 184 -8.96 8.33 16.27
C SER A 184 -9.25 6.87 16.58
N GLU A 185 -10.51 6.49 16.43
CA GLU A 185 -10.98 5.14 16.69
C GLU A 185 -11.42 4.47 15.39
N PHE A 186 -11.23 3.16 15.32
CA PHE A 186 -11.71 2.34 14.22
C PHE A 186 -12.08 0.95 14.74
N MET A 187 -12.99 0.28 14.02
CA MET A 187 -13.36 -1.10 14.33
C MET A 187 -12.56 -2.06 13.45
N MET A 188 -12.04 -3.13 14.04
CA MET A 188 -11.40 -4.23 13.32
C MET A 188 -11.55 -5.51 14.16
N TYR A 189 -11.77 -6.67 13.54
CA TYR A 189 -11.91 -7.95 14.26
C TYR A 189 -12.90 -7.88 15.45
N ASP A 190 -14.07 -7.25 15.24
CA ASP A 190 -15.12 -7.05 16.24
C ASP A 190 -14.69 -6.28 17.51
N ASN A 191 -13.55 -5.60 17.48
CA ASN A 191 -13.04 -4.78 18.56
C ASN A 191 -12.86 -3.33 18.10
N THR A 192 -13.05 -2.39 19.02
CA THR A 192 -12.71 -0.98 18.79
C THR A 192 -11.27 -0.73 19.19
N TYR A 193 -10.50 -0.11 18.31
CA TYR A 193 -9.11 0.26 18.54
C TYR A 193 -8.95 1.77 18.49
N LYS A 194 -8.08 2.28 19.36
CA LYS A 194 -7.67 3.69 19.38
C LYS A 194 -6.26 3.84 18.83
N ILE A 195 -6.09 4.71 17.84
CA ILE A 195 -4.78 5.03 17.26
C ILE A 195 -3.94 5.78 18.30
N VAL A 196 -2.77 5.22 18.61
CA VAL A 196 -1.78 5.76 19.54
C VAL A 196 -0.65 6.47 18.79
N ASN A 197 -0.32 6.00 17.60
CA ASN A 197 0.75 6.57 16.79
C ASN A 197 0.53 6.29 15.30
N VAL A 198 0.90 7.25 14.46
CA VAL A 198 0.99 7.10 13.01
C VAL A 198 2.42 7.42 12.57
N ASP A 199 3.18 6.38 12.25
CA ASP A 199 4.54 6.49 11.73
C ASP A 199 4.55 6.63 10.20
N LYS A 200 5.11 7.75 9.72
CA LYS A 200 5.30 8.08 8.30
C LYS A 200 6.78 8.20 7.93
N THR A 201 7.71 7.76 8.77
CA THR A 201 9.17 7.82 8.54
C THR A 201 9.61 7.06 7.29
N LYS A 202 8.78 6.14 6.81
CA LYS A 202 8.98 5.33 5.60
C LYS A 202 8.34 5.93 4.34
N VAL A 203 7.84 7.16 4.42
CA VAL A 203 7.29 7.94 3.30
C VAL A 203 8.34 8.91 2.78
N ILE A 204 8.61 8.85 1.48
CA ILE A 204 9.55 9.73 0.77
C ILE A 204 8.80 10.25 -0.45
N ASN A 205 8.67 11.58 -0.57
CA ASN A 205 7.96 12.24 -1.67
C ASN A 205 6.53 11.71 -1.87
N GLU A 206 5.76 11.60 -0.78
CA GLU A 206 4.38 11.05 -0.77
C GLU A 206 4.27 9.59 -1.24
N VAL A 207 5.38 8.84 -1.34
CA VAL A 207 5.41 7.43 -1.71
C VAL A 207 6.03 6.61 -0.58
N GLY A 208 5.41 5.48 -0.25
CA GLY A 208 5.97 4.54 0.72
C GLY A 208 4.91 3.92 1.62
N LEU A 209 5.30 3.71 2.88
CA LEU A 209 4.48 3.01 3.87
C LEU A 209 4.14 3.93 5.02
N MET A 210 2.95 3.74 5.57
CA MET A 210 2.61 4.23 6.89
C MET A 210 2.29 3.07 7.82
N THR A 211 2.67 3.24 9.09
CA THR A 211 2.43 2.26 10.14
C THR A 211 1.60 2.89 11.24
N ILE A 212 0.45 2.28 11.55
CA ILE A 212 -0.45 2.69 12.62
C ILE A 212 -0.24 1.74 13.79
N THR A 213 -0.01 2.30 14.99
CA THR A 213 -0.07 1.54 16.24
C THR A 213 -1.36 1.88 16.95
N ALA A 214 -2.15 0.87 17.31
CA ALA A 214 -3.43 1.07 17.98
C ALA A 214 -3.61 0.12 19.16
N ASP A 215 -4.23 0.63 20.22
CA ASP A 215 -4.58 -0.12 21.43
C ASP A 215 -6.07 -0.46 21.42
N ILE A 216 -6.42 -1.68 21.80
CA ILE A 216 -7.82 -2.07 22.00
C ILE A 216 -8.47 -1.18 23.07
N ILE A 217 -9.71 -0.75 22.83
CA ILE A 217 -10.57 -0.13 23.83
C ILE A 217 -11.39 -1.25 24.46
N PRO A 218 -11.19 -1.57 25.75
CA PRO A 218 -12.02 -2.55 26.42
C PRO A 218 -13.47 -2.08 26.39
N SER A 219 -14.37 -2.91 25.87
CA SER A 219 -15.80 -2.69 26.02
C SER A 219 -16.12 -2.68 27.52
N GLU A 220 -16.72 -1.60 28.03
CA GLU A 220 -17.21 -1.58 29.41
C GLU A 220 -18.18 -2.75 29.57
N VAL A 221 -17.83 -3.69 30.44
CA VAL A 221 -18.74 -4.77 30.84
C VAL A 221 -19.82 -4.09 31.66
N THR A 222 -20.96 -3.77 31.05
CA THR A 222 -22.17 -3.43 31.78
C THR A 222 -22.63 -4.70 32.49
N SER A 223 -22.21 -4.85 33.74
CA SER A 223 -22.70 -5.84 34.70
C SER A 223 -24.11 -5.50 35.18
#